data_AF-A0A3B9KBL0-F1
#
_entry.id   AF-A0A3B9KBL0-F1
#
_cell.length_a   1.000
_cell.length_b   1.000
_cell.length_c   1.000
_cell.angle_alpha   90.00
_cell.angle_beta   90.00
_cell.angle_gamma   90.00
#
_symmetry.space_group_name_H-M   'P 1'
#
loop_
_entity.id
_entity.type
_entity.pdbx_description
1 polymer ?
#
loop_
_entity_poly.entity_id
_entity_poly.type
_entity_poly.pdbx_seq_one_letter_code
_entity_poly.pdbx_strand_id
1 'polypeptide(L)'
;LLAKAGLFEHREEVPEQAIDLPEHRTLIREAASEGIVLLKNERNLLPLQREHVTSLAIIGPNAKVAQIMGGGSAQVNAHYAITPFDGIMARIGDHVSVRYEQGCTNYKLLPLLESELLLAGTEGTEHGLAIELFNTLDLSGALAHKEIQPKSELSWFGQMPVGVDPQQFSLRAVSYTHLTLPTIYSV
;
A
#
# COMPACT_ATOMS: atom_id res chain seq x y z
N LEU A 1 -14.15 28.16 -16.25
CA LEU A 1 -14.30 27.01 -15.33
C LEU A 1 -14.87 27.47 -14.00
N LEU A 2 -14.21 28.40 -13.29
CA LEU A 2 -14.68 28.93 -11.99
C LEU A 2 -16.15 29.43 -12.00
N ALA A 3 -16.53 30.24 -13.00
CA ALA A 3 -17.93 30.67 -13.16
C ALA A 3 -18.91 29.51 -13.44
N LYS A 4 -18.48 28.48 -14.18
CA LYS A 4 -19.33 27.31 -14.46
C LYS A 4 -19.48 26.40 -13.24
N ALA A 5 -18.48 26.39 -12.36
CA ALA A 5 -18.51 25.65 -11.10
C ALA A 5 -19.22 26.43 -9.97
N GLY A 6 -19.72 27.64 -10.22
CA GLY A 6 -20.43 28.47 -9.22
C GLY A 6 -19.54 29.04 -8.12
N LEU A 7 -18.21 29.05 -8.32
CA LEU A 7 -17.25 29.43 -7.28
C LEU A 7 -17.16 30.95 -7.04
N PHE A 8 -17.83 31.77 -7.85
CA PHE A 8 -17.92 33.21 -7.59
C PHE A 8 -19.05 33.53 -6.61
N GLU A 9 -20.11 32.71 -6.61
CA GLU A 9 -21.26 32.77 -5.71
C GLU A 9 -21.01 32.03 -4.39
N HIS A 10 -20.34 30.87 -4.46
CA HIS A 10 -20.01 30.03 -3.30
C HIS A 10 -18.48 29.89 -3.19
N ARG A 11 -17.87 30.81 -2.44
CA ARG A 11 -16.41 30.90 -2.29
C ARG A 11 -15.83 30.04 -1.17
N GLU A 12 -16.68 29.37 -0.40
CA GLU A 12 -16.24 28.55 0.73
C GLU A 12 -15.65 27.23 0.21
N GLU A 13 -14.42 26.94 0.62
CA GLU A 13 -13.82 25.64 0.39
C GLU A 13 -14.55 24.61 1.25
N VAL A 14 -15.26 23.70 0.60
CA VAL A 14 -15.91 22.58 1.27
C VAL A 14 -14.81 21.59 1.69
N PRO A 15 -14.85 21.07 2.94
CA PRO A 15 -13.90 20.05 3.37
C PRO A 15 -13.89 18.84 2.43
N GLU A 16 -12.70 18.32 2.14
CA GLU A 16 -12.55 17.10 1.35
C GLU A 16 -13.27 15.92 2.02
N GLN A 17 -13.91 15.07 1.20
CA GLN A 17 -14.66 13.91 1.67
C GLN A 17 -14.22 12.66 0.93
N ALA A 18 -14.05 11.57 1.66
CA ALA A 18 -13.78 10.25 1.11
C ALA A 18 -15.12 9.54 0.83
N ILE A 19 -15.71 9.81 -0.35
CA ILE A 19 -17.05 9.32 -0.73
C ILE A 19 -16.96 7.98 -1.45
N ASP A 20 -17.53 6.93 -0.85
CA ASP A 20 -17.56 5.58 -1.40
C ASP A 20 -18.99 5.15 -1.75
N LEU A 21 -19.32 5.17 -3.05
CA LEU A 21 -20.66 4.87 -3.56
C LEU A 21 -20.64 3.64 -4.49
N PRO A 22 -21.66 2.75 -4.44
CA PRO A 22 -21.76 1.61 -5.34
C PRO A 22 -21.63 1.97 -6.83
N GLU A 23 -22.17 3.12 -7.24
CA GLU A 23 -22.13 3.61 -8.62
C GLU A 23 -20.70 3.98 -9.03
N HIS A 24 -19.91 4.59 -8.14
CA HIS A 24 -18.50 4.87 -8.39
C HIS A 24 -17.70 3.57 -8.54
N ARG A 25 -17.95 2.58 -7.68
CA ARG A 25 -17.29 1.27 -7.74
C ARG A 25 -17.58 0.54 -9.06
N THR A 26 -18.83 0.57 -9.52
CA THR A 26 -19.23 0.00 -10.81
C THR A 26 -18.51 0.70 -11.96
N LEU A 27 -18.55 2.04 -12.01
CA LEU A 27 -17.88 2.82 -13.05
C LEU A 27 -16.37 2.57 -13.10
N ILE A 28 -15.70 2.53 -11.95
CA ILE A 28 -14.26 2.25 -11.84
C ILE A 28 -13.95 0.85 -12.38
N ARG A 29 -14.77 -0.16 -12.04
CA ARG A 29 -14.62 -1.53 -12.53
C ARG A 29 -14.82 -1.61 -14.05
N GLU A 30 -15.81 -0.92 -14.60
CA GLU A 30 -16.07 -0.86 -16.04
C GLU A 30 -14.90 -0.21 -16.77
N ALA A 31 -14.49 1.00 -16.35
CA ALA A 31 -13.36 1.71 -16.93
C ALA A 31 -12.06 0.90 -16.89
N ALA A 32 -11.78 0.22 -15.77
CA ALA A 32 -10.62 -0.67 -15.66
C ALA A 32 -10.71 -1.87 -16.61
N SER A 33 -11.92 -2.44 -16.77
CA SER A 33 -12.15 -3.60 -17.64
C SER A 33 -12.01 -3.23 -19.12
N GLU A 34 -12.53 -2.07 -19.52
CA GLU A 34 -12.41 -1.54 -20.89
C GLU A 34 -11.00 -1.02 -21.22
N GLY A 35 -10.22 -0.65 -20.20
CA GLY A 35 -8.82 -0.24 -20.35
C GLY A 35 -7.84 -1.39 -20.61
N ILE A 36 -8.25 -2.66 -20.45
CA ILE A 36 -7.37 -3.82 -20.67
C ILE A 36 -7.22 -4.11 -22.16
N VAL A 37 -5.98 -4.23 -22.63
CA VAL A 37 -5.66 -4.58 -24.03
C VAL A 37 -5.13 -6.01 -24.11
N LEU A 38 -5.82 -6.86 -24.88
CA LEU A 38 -5.36 -8.22 -25.17
C LEU A 38 -4.29 -8.20 -26.27
N LEU A 39 -3.02 -8.35 -25.86
CA LEU A 39 -1.89 -8.29 -26.79
C LEU A 39 -1.66 -9.59 -27.58
N LYS A 40 -1.93 -10.75 -26.95
CA LYS A 40 -1.70 -12.07 -27.55
C LYS A 40 -2.72 -13.08 -27.04
N ASN A 41 -3.31 -13.85 -27.96
CA ASN A 41 -4.18 -14.99 -27.64
C ASN A 41 -4.01 -16.06 -28.73
N GLU A 42 -3.27 -17.11 -28.42
CA GLU A 42 -3.05 -18.25 -29.32
C GLU A 42 -3.88 -19.44 -28.86
N ARG A 43 -4.27 -20.30 -29.82
CA ARG A 43 -4.99 -21.55 -29.55
C ARG A 43 -6.29 -21.38 -28.76
N ASN A 44 -6.93 -20.20 -28.87
CA ASN A 44 -8.14 -19.86 -28.12
C ASN A 44 -7.99 -20.08 -26.61
N LEU A 45 -6.82 -19.75 -26.06
CA LEU A 45 -6.55 -19.90 -24.63
C LEU A 45 -7.53 -19.09 -23.78
N LEU A 46 -7.83 -17.86 -24.21
CA LEU A 46 -8.82 -16.99 -23.58
C LEU A 46 -10.11 -16.91 -24.44
N PRO A 47 -11.29 -16.81 -23.80
CA PRO A 47 -11.51 -16.76 -22.34
C PRO A 47 -11.33 -18.12 -21.65
N LEU A 48 -10.88 -18.10 -20.39
CA LEU A 48 -10.77 -19.32 -19.59
C LEU A 48 -12.17 -19.91 -19.34
N GLN A 49 -12.38 -21.15 -19.77
CA GLN A 49 -13.62 -21.89 -19.56
C GLN A 49 -13.57 -22.56 -18.17
N ARG A 50 -14.04 -21.86 -17.14
CA ARG A 50 -13.96 -22.31 -15.73
C ARG A 50 -14.53 -23.70 -15.50
N GLU A 51 -15.52 -24.12 -16.30
CA GLU A 51 -16.16 -25.43 -16.24
C GLU A 51 -15.19 -26.56 -16.62
N HIS A 52 -14.13 -26.25 -17.37
CA HIS A 52 -13.10 -27.19 -17.80
C HIS A 52 -11.79 -27.06 -17.00
N VAL A 53 -11.70 -26.10 -16.08
CA VAL A 53 -10.53 -25.91 -15.23
C VAL A 53 -10.74 -26.69 -13.94
N THR A 54 -9.90 -27.68 -13.68
CA THR A 54 -9.90 -28.43 -12.41
C THR A 54 -8.81 -27.99 -11.45
N SER A 55 -7.76 -27.37 -11.99
CA SER A 55 -6.66 -26.79 -11.22
C SER A 55 -6.12 -25.54 -11.89
N LEU A 56 -5.69 -24.58 -11.06
CA LEU A 56 -5.15 -23.30 -11.51
C LEU A 56 -3.92 -22.94 -10.68
N ALA A 57 -2.81 -22.67 -11.35
CA ALA A 57 -1.64 -22.07 -10.73
C ALA A 57 -1.60 -20.57 -11.05
N ILE A 58 -1.55 -19.74 -10.02
CA ILE A 58 -1.40 -18.29 -10.13
C ILE A 58 0.03 -17.96 -9.70
N ILE A 59 0.85 -17.45 -10.63
CA ILE A 59 2.27 -17.20 -10.38
C ILE A 59 2.62 -15.76 -10.70
N GLY A 60 3.34 -15.12 -9.78
CA GLY A 60 3.99 -13.83 -10.02
C GLY A 60 3.83 -12.81 -8.89
N PRO A 61 4.77 -11.86 -8.77
CA PRO A 61 4.84 -10.91 -7.66
C PRO A 61 3.61 -9.99 -7.54
N ASN A 62 2.91 -9.72 -8.65
CA ASN A 62 1.75 -8.84 -8.67
C ASN A 62 0.41 -9.58 -8.48
N ALA A 63 0.40 -10.91 -8.32
CA ALA A 63 -0.85 -11.63 -8.19
C ALA A 63 -1.60 -11.28 -6.89
N LYS A 64 -0.87 -11.17 -5.78
CA LYS A 64 -1.41 -10.76 -4.46
C LYS A 64 -1.12 -9.30 -4.10
N VAL A 65 -0.66 -8.50 -5.07
CA VAL A 65 -0.38 -7.07 -4.87
C VAL A 65 -1.17 -6.29 -5.91
N ALA A 66 -2.12 -5.48 -5.45
CA ALA A 66 -2.94 -4.67 -6.34
C ALA A 66 -2.18 -3.42 -6.82
N GLN A 67 -1.61 -3.50 -8.02
CA GLN A 67 -0.94 -2.37 -8.69
C GLN A 67 -2.00 -1.48 -9.35
N ILE A 68 -2.62 -0.59 -8.56
CA ILE A 68 -3.78 0.21 -8.98
C ILE A 68 -3.45 1.60 -9.52
N MET A 69 -2.20 2.05 -9.35
CA MET A 69 -1.75 3.37 -9.79
C MET A 69 -0.23 3.39 -9.97
N GLY A 70 0.27 4.46 -10.59
CA GLY A 70 1.70 4.77 -10.58
C GLY A 70 2.14 5.33 -9.22
N GLY A 71 3.12 6.23 -9.22
CA GLY A 71 3.57 6.94 -8.03
C GLY A 71 3.48 8.47 -8.18
N GLY A 72 3.93 9.18 -7.15
CA GLY A 72 4.04 10.65 -7.17
C GLY A 72 2.69 11.34 -7.02
N SER A 73 2.48 12.46 -7.73
CA SER A 73 1.30 13.32 -7.56
C SER A 73 -0.03 12.67 -7.97
N ALA A 74 -0.01 11.55 -8.68
CA ALA A 74 -1.20 10.78 -9.03
C ALA A 74 -1.55 9.70 -7.98
N GLN A 75 -0.73 9.55 -6.94
CA GLN A 75 -0.97 8.58 -5.88
C GLN A 75 -2.12 9.02 -4.98
N VAL A 76 -3.04 8.12 -4.70
CA VAL A 76 -4.20 8.36 -3.83
C VAL A 76 -4.37 7.22 -2.83
N ASN A 77 -4.96 7.52 -1.68
CA ASN A 77 -5.36 6.50 -0.71
C ASN A 77 -6.72 5.92 -1.15
N ALA A 78 -6.69 4.78 -1.82
CA ALA A 78 -7.90 4.11 -2.28
C ALA A 78 -8.73 3.57 -1.09
N HIS A 79 -10.07 3.61 -1.21
CA HIS A 79 -10.97 2.99 -0.24
C HIS A 79 -10.70 1.50 -0.05
N TYR A 80 -10.41 0.80 -1.14
CA TYR A 80 -9.99 -0.59 -1.17
C TYR A 80 -9.31 -0.88 -2.52
N ALA A 81 -8.60 -1.99 -2.58
CA ALA A 81 -8.01 -2.51 -3.81
C ALA A 81 -8.26 -4.01 -3.90
N ILE A 82 -8.62 -4.50 -5.09
CA ILE A 82 -8.79 -5.94 -5.35
C ILE A 82 -7.55 -6.45 -6.06
N THR A 83 -6.87 -7.44 -5.50
CA THR A 83 -5.72 -8.06 -6.14
C THR A 83 -6.16 -8.93 -7.32
N PRO A 84 -5.31 -9.17 -8.34
CA PRO A 84 -5.62 -10.14 -9.38
C PRO A 84 -6.00 -11.52 -8.84
N PHE A 85 -5.33 -11.97 -7.77
CA PHE A 85 -5.64 -13.22 -7.07
C PHE A 85 -7.07 -13.20 -6.53
N ASP A 86 -7.45 -12.19 -5.75
CA ASP A 86 -8.80 -12.10 -5.16
C ASP A 86 -9.89 -11.99 -6.23
N GLY A 87 -9.61 -11.23 -7.30
CA GLY A 87 -10.52 -11.10 -8.44
C GLY A 87 -10.76 -12.42 -9.17
N ILE A 88 -9.72 -13.24 -9.33
CA ILE A 88 -9.81 -14.59 -9.91
C ILE A 88 -10.57 -15.52 -8.95
N MET A 89 -10.21 -15.52 -7.67
CA MET A 89 -10.86 -16.37 -6.66
C MET A 89 -12.37 -16.11 -6.57
N ALA A 90 -12.78 -14.84 -6.64
CA ALA A 90 -14.19 -14.46 -6.66
C ALA A 90 -14.96 -14.97 -7.90
N ARG A 91 -14.27 -15.42 -8.96
CA ARG A 91 -14.88 -15.81 -10.26
C ARG A 91 -14.76 -17.30 -10.59
N ILE A 92 -13.71 -17.98 -10.10
CA ILE A 92 -13.35 -19.34 -10.48
C ILE A 92 -14.22 -20.41 -9.80
N GLY A 93 -14.73 -20.15 -8.58
CA GLY A 93 -15.57 -21.07 -7.80
C GLY A 93 -14.79 -22.15 -7.05
N ASP A 94 -15.46 -22.87 -6.15
CA ASP A 94 -14.83 -23.79 -5.19
C ASP A 94 -14.42 -25.15 -5.79
N HIS A 95 -14.82 -25.46 -7.03
CA HIS A 95 -14.50 -26.73 -7.70
C HIS A 95 -13.08 -26.77 -8.26
N VAL A 96 -12.35 -25.65 -8.25
CA VAL A 96 -11.00 -25.53 -8.81
C VAL A 96 -9.96 -25.57 -7.70
N SER A 97 -8.99 -26.48 -7.81
CA SER A 97 -7.82 -26.47 -6.93
C SER A 97 -6.87 -25.35 -7.32
N VAL A 98 -6.81 -24.29 -6.51
CA VAL A 98 -5.94 -23.13 -6.76
C VAL A 98 -4.65 -23.23 -5.94
N ARG A 99 -3.51 -23.03 -6.59
CA ARG A 99 -2.21 -22.83 -5.94
C ARG A 99 -1.64 -21.48 -6.35
N TYR A 100 -0.95 -20.83 -5.41
CA TYR A 100 -0.27 -19.58 -5.65
C TYR A 100 1.19 -19.70 -5.27
N GLU A 101 2.07 -19.18 -6.11
CA GLU A 101 3.48 -18.97 -5.78
C GLU A 101 3.94 -17.60 -6.27
N GLN A 102 4.70 -16.88 -5.45
CA GLN A 102 5.21 -15.57 -5.87
C GLN A 102 6.18 -15.70 -7.06
N GLY A 103 6.99 -16.76 -7.06
CA GLY A 103 8.01 -17.04 -8.08
C GLY A 103 9.24 -16.15 -7.92
N CYS A 104 9.10 -14.84 -8.14
CA CYS A 104 10.18 -13.86 -8.03
C CYS A 104 9.74 -12.58 -7.34
N THR A 105 10.69 -11.77 -6.89
CA THR A 105 10.44 -10.40 -6.43
C THR A 105 10.64 -9.40 -7.57
N ASN A 106 10.02 -8.23 -7.47
CA ASN A 106 10.13 -7.15 -8.47
C ASN A 106 10.35 -5.77 -7.83
N TYR A 107 10.95 -5.74 -6.63
CA TYR A 107 11.16 -4.49 -5.91
C TYR A 107 12.16 -3.60 -6.64
N LYS A 108 11.81 -2.31 -6.81
CA LYS A 108 12.73 -1.29 -7.33
C LYS A 108 13.74 -0.82 -6.28
N LEU A 109 13.29 -0.73 -5.03
CA LEU A 109 14.08 -0.38 -3.85
C LEU A 109 14.07 -1.58 -2.90
N LEU A 110 14.94 -1.58 -1.89
CA LEU A 110 14.83 -2.58 -0.83
C LEU A 110 13.44 -2.50 -0.19
N PRO A 111 12.78 -3.64 0.08
CA PRO A 111 11.50 -3.63 0.74
C PRO A 111 11.64 -2.99 2.11
N LEU A 112 10.56 -2.35 2.56
CA LEU A 112 10.46 -1.87 3.94
C LEU A 112 10.58 -3.06 4.89
N LEU A 113 11.11 -2.79 6.08
CA LEU A 113 11.09 -3.78 7.15
C LEU A 113 9.63 -4.04 7.54
N GLU A 114 9.27 -5.31 7.63
CA GLU A 114 7.94 -5.73 8.07
C GLU A 114 7.69 -5.22 9.49
N SER A 115 6.48 -4.70 9.73
CA SER A 115 6.13 -4.05 11.01
C SER A 115 6.24 -5.05 12.18
N GLU A 116 6.01 -6.32 11.87
CA GLU A 116 6.11 -7.48 12.77
C GLU A 116 7.55 -7.73 13.25
N LEU A 117 8.55 -7.33 12.46
CA LEU A 117 9.97 -7.45 12.82
C LEU A 117 10.47 -6.24 13.62
N LEU A 118 9.70 -5.16 13.65
CA LEU A 118 10.04 -3.93 14.33
C LEU A 118 9.44 -3.93 15.74
N LEU A 119 10.29 -3.77 16.74
CA LEU A 119 9.92 -3.71 18.15
C LEU A 119 10.45 -2.42 18.78
N ALA A 120 9.54 -1.54 19.18
CA ALA A 120 9.76 -0.28 19.86
C ALA A 120 9.52 -0.38 21.37
N GLY A 121 9.75 0.74 22.07
CA GLY A 121 9.59 0.85 23.52
C GLY A 121 10.85 0.48 24.30
N THR A 122 10.84 0.71 25.60
CA THR A 122 12.00 0.48 26.50
C THR A 122 12.38 -0.99 26.65
N GLU A 123 11.51 -1.91 26.21
CA GLU A 123 11.73 -3.36 26.28
C GLU A 123 11.42 -4.09 24.96
N GLY A 124 11.13 -3.37 23.86
CA GLY A 124 10.82 -4.01 22.57
C GLY A 124 9.49 -4.78 22.57
N THR A 125 8.49 -4.31 23.31
CA THR A 125 7.18 -5.00 23.43
C THR A 125 6.10 -4.43 22.52
N GLU A 126 6.34 -3.25 21.93
CA GLU A 126 5.38 -2.58 21.04
C GLU A 126 5.85 -2.71 19.59
N HIS A 127 4.97 -3.05 18.65
CA HIS A 127 5.36 -3.15 17.24
C HIS A 127 5.61 -1.78 16.62
N GLY A 128 6.74 -1.63 15.93
CA GLY A 128 7.08 -0.44 15.16
C GLY A 128 8.44 0.18 15.51
N LEU A 129 8.61 1.43 15.09
CA LEU A 129 9.78 2.27 15.31
C LEU A 129 9.45 3.39 16.28
N ALA A 130 10.22 3.48 17.37
CA ALA A 130 10.16 4.65 18.24
C ALA A 130 10.81 5.83 17.52
N ILE A 131 10.02 6.86 17.22
CA ILE A 131 10.46 8.11 16.62
C ILE A 131 10.56 9.17 17.72
N GLU A 132 11.72 9.79 17.84
CA GLU A 132 12.01 10.86 18.79
C GLU A 132 12.54 12.08 18.03
N LEU A 133 11.90 13.23 18.22
CA LEU A 133 12.21 14.49 17.54
C LEU A 133 12.73 15.52 18.54
N PHE A 134 13.76 16.27 18.14
CA PHE A 134 14.40 17.32 18.93
C PHE A 134 14.46 18.61 18.11
N ASN A 135 14.25 19.79 18.72
CA ASN A 135 14.34 21.09 18.04
C ASN A 135 15.79 21.62 17.94
N THR A 136 16.73 20.69 17.76
CA THR A 136 18.17 20.90 17.60
C THR A 136 18.63 20.01 16.44
N LEU A 137 19.80 20.29 15.86
CA LEU A 137 20.30 19.53 14.71
C LEU A 137 21.17 18.32 15.09
N ASP A 138 21.47 18.15 16.37
CA ASP A 138 22.45 17.19 16.89
C ASP A 138 21.85 16.21 17.93
N LEU A 139 20.52 16.07 17.97
CA LEU A 139 19.76 15.26 18.95
C LEU A 139 19.93 15.72 20.40
N SER A 140 20.44 16.93 20.63
CA SER A 140 20.59 17.50 21.97
C SER A 140 19.32 18.23 22.43
N GLY A 141 19.30 18.60 23.71
CA GLY A 141 18.18 19.36 24.28
C GLY A 141 16.97 18.50 24.65
N ALA A 142 15.85 19.17 24.91
CA ALA A 142 14.63 18.51 25.32
C ALA A 142 13.95 17.83 24.13
N LEU A 143 13.35 16.67 24.40
CA LEU A 143 12.51 15.96 23.45
C LEU A 143 11.30 16.83 23.08
N ALA A 144 11.16 17.13 21.80
CA ALA A 144 10.06 17.94 21.27
C ALA A 144 8.81 17.09 20.99
N HIS A 145 9.00 15.88 20.46
CA HIS A 145 7.90 14.96 20.15
C HIS A 145 8.37 13.51 20.18
N LYS A 146 7.44 12.60 20.50
CA LYS A 146 7.67 11.15 20.47
C LYS A 146 6.43 10.42 20.00
N GLU A 147 6.63 9.45 19.11
CA GLU A 147 5.59 8.57 18.61
C GLU A 147 6.14 7.18 18.30
N ILE A 148 5.23 6.22 18.08
CA ILE A 148 5.57 4.90 17.54
C ILE A 148 4.99 4.83 16.13
N GLN A 149 5.89 4.72 15.16
CA GLN A 149 5.54 4.57 13.77
C GLN A 149 5.47 3.07 13.44
N PRO A 150 4.33 2.53 12.97
CA PRO A 150 4.20 1.10 12.74
C PRO A 150 5.06 0.59 11.58
N LYS A 151 5.34 1.44 10.58
CA LYS A 151 6.08 1.06 9.36
C LYS A 151 7.49 1.65 9.36
N SER A 152 8.42 0.99 8.66
CA SER A 152 9.77 1.56 8.43
C SER A 152 9.84 2.63 7.34
N GLU A 153 8.73 3.29 7.08
CA GLU A 153 8.62 4.41 6.15
C GLU A 153 7.96 5.57 6.90
N LEU A 154 8.60 6.73 6.76
CA LEU A 154 8.15 7.98 7.33
C LEU A 154 8.17 9.02 6.23
N SER A 155 7.00 9.56 5.93
CA SER A 155 6.79 10.59 4.92
C SER A 155 6.01 11.73 5.54
N TRP A 156 6.53 12.95 5.44
CA TRP A 156 5.82 14.16 5.86
C TRP A 156 5.36 14.94 4.64
N PHE A 157 4.05 15.00 4.46
CA PHE A 157 3.40 15.90 3.51
C PHE A 157 2.49 16.83 4.32
N GLY A 158 3.01 17.99 4.73
CA GLY A 158 2.25 18.98 5.49
C GLY A 158 2.93 19.44 6.77
N GLN A 159 2.13 19.64 7.83
CA GLN A 159 2.59 20.18 9.10
C GLN A 159 3.30 19.12 9.94
N MET A 160 4.42 19.49 10.56
CA MET A 160 5.11 18.67 11.54
C MET A 160 4.24 18.47 12.80
N PRO A 161 4.52 17.43 13.62
CA PRO A 161 3.87 17.28 14.91
C PRO A 161 3.96 18.58 15.74
N VAL A 162 2.89 18.86 16.50
CA VAL A 162 2.82 20.07 17.32
C VAL A 162 4.03 20.15 18.26
N GLY A 163 4.72 21.30 18.24
CA GLY A 163 5.90 21.55 19.08
C GLY A 163 7.23 21.27 18.38
N VAL A 164 7.23 20.70 17.17
CA VAL A 164 8.45 20.51 16.37
C VAL A 164 8.67 21.71 15.45
N ASP A 165 9.88 22.26 15.45
CA ASP A 165 10.27 23.32 14.53
C ASP A 165 10.60 22.71 13.15
N PRO A 166 9.81 22.98 12.10
CA PRO A 166 10.02 22.39 10.78
C PRO A 166 11.32 22.87 10.10
N GLN A 167 11.92 23.96 10.56
CA GLN A 167 13.17 24.50 10.01
C GLN A 167 14.41 23.98 10.75
N GLN A 168 14.23 23.48 11.98
CA GLN A 168 15.36 23.08 12.82
C GLN A 168 14.98 21.91 13.72
N PHE A 169 15.11 20.70 13.19
CA PHE A 169 14.94 19.50 13.97
C PHE A 169 15.92 18.39 13.59
N SER A 170 16.06 17.43 14.49
CA SER A 170 16.72 16.14 14.24
C SER A 170 15.84 15.00 14.74
N LEU A 171 16.05 13.82 14.16
CA LEU A 171 15.24 12.64 14.39
C LEU A 171 16.12 11.47 14.82
N ARG A 172 15.67 10.75 15.86
CA ARG A 172 16.17 9.44 16.24
C ARG A 172 15.06 8.41 16.05
N ALA A 173 15.33 7.39 15.23
CA ALA A 173 14.49 6.21 15.07
C ALA A 173 15.16 5.01 15.72
N VAL A 174 14.46 4.32 16.62
CA VAL A 174 14.98 3.12 17.30
C VAL A 174 13.95 2.01 17.21
N SER A 175 14.44 0.82 16.83
CA SER A 175 13.69 -0.43 16.91
C SER A 175 14.67 -1.56 17.18
N TYR A 176 14.19 -2.59 17.85
CA TYR A 176 14.83 -3.88 17.99
C TYR A 176 14.24 -4.84 16.94
N THR A 177 15.01 -5.84 16.53
CA THR A 177 14.55 -6.89 15.62
C THR A 177 15.11 -8.23 16.08
N HIS A 178 14.28 -9.25 16.09
CA HIS A 178 14.71 -10.63 16.31
C HIS A 178 14.75 -11.34 14.96
N LEU A 179 15.93 -11.34 14.32
CA LEU A 179 16.13 -12.08 13.08
C LEU A 179 16.34 -13.56 13.40
N THR A 180 15.28 -14.35 13.33
CA THR A 180 15.41 -15.79 13.15
C THR A 180 15.64 -16.06 11.67
N LEU A 181 16.88 -16.39 11.31
CA LEU A 181 17.17 -16.85 9.95
C LEU A 181 16.28 -18.07 9.68
N PRO A 182 15.42 -18.06 8.64
CA PRO A 182 14.66 -19.25 8.31
C PRO A 182 15.67 -20.36 8.00
N THR A 183 15.42 -21.54 8.57
CA THR A 183 16.13 -22.76 8.18
C THR A 183 16.00 -22.86 6.67
N ILE A 184 17.10 -22.66 5.94
CA ILE A 184 17.14 -22.85 4.50
C ILE A 184 16.67 -24.29 4.28
N TYR A 185 15.48 -24.45 3.71
CA TYR A 185 15.02 -25.76 3.27
C TYR A 185 16.02 -26.27 2.25
N SER A 186 16.79 -27.28 2.66
CA SER A 186 17.57 -28.10 1.74
C SER A 186 16.61 -28.70 0.72
N VAL A 187 16.85 -28.39 -0.56
CA VAL A 187 16.20 -29.03 -1.72
C VAL A 187 16.51 -30.52 -1.72
#